data_AF-A0A2V9RJX3-F1
#
_entry.id   AF-A0A2V9RJX3-F1
#
_cell.length_a   1.000
_cell.length_b   1.000
_cell.length_c   1.000
_cell.angle_alpha   90.00
_cell.angle_beta   90.00
_cell.angle_gamma   90.00
#
_symmetry.space_group_name_H-M   'P 1'
#
loop_
_entity.id
_entity.type
_entity.pdbx_description
1 polymer ?
#
loop_
_entity_poly.entity_id
_entity_poly.type
_entity_poly.pdbx_seq_one_letter_code
_entity_poly.pdbx_strand_id
1 'polypeptide(L)'
;MENRAEVVRTEPVYARSSLHRSKDGPGNKLIAPVKVEGFIRDADHARNFLDCLKSRKLCNCDIETGPRSTTATLLGNITLRTKSYVEWDAVNEKITNHPELA
;
A
#
# COMPACT_ATOMS: atom_id res chain seq x y z
N MET A 1 -17.05 -20.54 24.13
CA MET A 1 -16.76 -20.30 22.70
C MET A 1 -18.06 -19.81 22.10
N GLU A 2 -18.29 -18.50 22.14
CA GLU A 2 -19.58 -17.93 21.77
C GLU A 2 -19.61 -17.70 20.25
N ASN A 3 -20.56 -18.37 19.61
CA ASN A 3 -20.70 -18.43 18.17
C ASN A 3 -21.22 -17.08 17.65
N ARG A 4 -20.31 -16.17 17.28
CA ARG A 4 -20.70 -14.91 16.62
C ARG A 4 -21.18 -15.25 15.21
N ALA A 5 -22.49 -15.23 15.00
CA ALA A 5 -23.08 -15.35 13.68
C ALA A 5 -22.43 -14.33 12.74
N GLU A 6 -21.88 -14.82 11.63
CA GLU A 6 -21.32 -13.97 10.58
C GLU A 6 -22.45 -13.15 9.96
N VAL A 7 -22.39 -11.83 10.12
CA VAL A 7 -23.34 -10.91 9.47
C VAL A 7 -22.92 -10.77 8.01
N VAL A 8 -23.41 -11.68 7.17
CA VAL A 8 -23.19 -11.64 5.72
C VAL A 8 -24.06 -10.54 5.12
N ARG A 9 -23.43 -9.52 4.53
CA ARG A 9 -24.14 -8.47 3.78
C ARG A 9 -24.68 -9.06 2.47
N THR A 10 -25.98 -8.93 2.23
CA THR A 10 -26.67 -9.41 1.02
C THR A 10 -26.71 -8.38 -0.11
N GLU A 11 -26.46 -7.11 0.20
CA GLU A 11 -26.46 -6.03 -0.79
C GLU A 11 -25.21 -6.06 -1.67
N PRO A 12 -25.31 -5.78 -2.99
CA PRO A 12 -24.16 -5.72 -3.88
C PRO A 12 -23.22 -4.58 -3.45
N VAL A 13 -22.02 -4.94 -3.01
CA VAL A 13 -20.96 -3.97 -2.72
C VAL A 13 -20.29 -3.64 -4.05
N TYR A 14 -20.47 -2.41 -4.53
CA TYR A 14 -19.76 -1.91 -5.71
C TYR A 14 -18.25 -1.91 -5.46
N ALA A 15 -17.45 -2.09 -6.50
CA ALA A 15 -16.00 -2.03 -6.40
C ALA A 15 -15.58 -0.67 -5.81
N ARG A 16 -14.85 -0.69 -4.70
CA ARG A 16 -14.38 0.53 -4.05
C ARG A 16 -13.45 1.27 -5.00
N SER A 17 -13.78 2.52 -5.28
CA SER A 17 -13.01 3.41 -6.16
C SER A 17 -12.67 4.68 -5.40
N SER A 18 -11.46 5.20 -5.60
CA SER A 18 -11.02 6.49 -5.04
C SER A 18 -12.01 7.62 -5.37
N LEU A 19 -12.61 7.59 -6.57
CA LEU A 19 -13.61 8.54 -7.05
C LEU A 19 -14.88 8.58 -6.21
N HIS A 20 -15.30 7.43 -5.68
CA HIS A 20 -16.58 7.24 -5.01
C HIS A 20 -16.43 6.93 -3.52
N ARG A 21 -15.25 7.20 -2.95
CA ARG A 21 -14.95 6.91 -1.54
C ARG A 21 -15.92 7.56 -0.55
N SER A 22 -16.53 8.70 -0.91
CA SER A 22 -17.56 9.34 -0.09
C SER A 22 -18.86 8.54 0.01
N LYS A 23 -19.13 7.67 -0.97
CA LYS A 23 -20.28 6.75 -0.97
C LYS A 23 -20.01 5.51 -0.12
N ASP A 24 -18.74 5.22 0.20
CA ASP A 24 -18.38 4.10 1.06
C ASP A 24 -19.04 4.34 2.43
N GLY A 25 -20.13 3.61 2.68
CA GLY A 25 -20.83 3.66 3.95
C GLY A 25 -19.89 3.32 5.12
N PRO A 26 -20.26 3.64 6.36
CA PRO A 26 -19.44 3.34 7.52
C PRO A 26 -19.18 1.84 7.55
N GLY A 27 -17.96 1.44 7.19
CA GLY A 27 -17.54 0.07 7.30
C GLY A 27 -17.67 -0.34 8.75
N ASN A 28 -18.18 -1.55 9.00
CA ASN A 28 -18.06 -2.13 10.33
C ASN A 28 -16.58 -2.07 10.72
N LYS A 29 -16.27 -1.48 11.88
CA LYS A 29 -14.90 -1.40 12.40
C LYS A 29 -14.47 -2.81 12.84
N LEU A 30 -14.22 -3.68 11.88
CA LEU A 30 -13.80 -5.07 12.09
C LEU A 30 -12.34 -5.16 12.53
N ILE A 31 -11.57 -4.09 12.35
CA ILE A 31 -10.16 -3.98 12.72
C ILE A 31 -10.04 -2.83 13.72
N ALA A 32 -9.75 -3.18 14.98
CA ALA A 32 -9.37 -2.19 15.98
C ALA A 32 -7.90 -1.78 15.77
N PRO A 33 -7.53 -0.51 15.98
CA PRO A 33 -6.13 -0.11 15.93
C PRO A 33 -5.36 -0.85 17.02
N VAL A 34 -4.41 -1.69 16.62
CA VAL A 34 -3.46 -2.32 17.53
C VAL A 34 -2.20 -1.46 17.53
N LYS A 35 -1.86 -0.89 18.68
CA LYS A 35 -0.54 -0.30 18.88
C LYS A 35 0.43 -1.44 19.18
N VAL A 36 1.38 -1.65 18.27
CA VAL A 36 2.49 -2.58 18.47
C VAL A 36 3.74 -1.75 18.67
N GLU A 37 4.54 -2.06 19.69
CA GLU A 37 5.87 -1.48 19.80
C GLU A 37 6.81 -2.22 18.85
N GLY A 38 7.24 -1.52 17.80
CA GLY A 38 8.26 -1.99 16.88
C GLY A 38 9.63 -1.56 17.37
N PHE A 39 10.61 -2.45 17.29
CA PHE A 39 12.00 -2.12 17.55
C PHE A 39 12.74 -1.97 16.22
N ILE A 40 12.75 -0.75 15.69
CA ILE A 40 13.51 -0.40 14.48
C ILE A 40 14.61 0.57 14.92
N ARG A 41 15.86 0.11 14.92
CA ARG A 41 17.02 0.98 15.17
C ARG A 41 17.73 1.27 13.86
N ASP A 42 18.07 2.53 13.62
CA ASP A 42 18.86 2.95 12.45
C ASP A 42 20.19 2.19 12.36
N ALA A 43 20.77 1.87 13.52
CA ALA A 43 22.00 1.07 13.61
C ALA A 43 21.86 -0.33 12.97
N ASP A 44 20.68 -0.97 13.08
CA ASP A 44 20.45 -2.30 12.51
C ASP A 44 20.38 -2.25 10.98
N HIS A 45 19.75 -1.19 10.42
CA HIS A 45 19.73 -0.95 8.97
C HIS A 45 21.12 -0.64 8.42
N ALA A 46 21.87 0.24 9.09
CA ALA A 46 23.24 0.57 8.71
C ALA A 46 24.15 -0.67 8.76
N ARG A 47 24.01 -1.52 9.78
CA ARG A 47 24.76 -2.77 9.87
C ARG A 47 24.44 -3.72 8.72
N ASN A 48 23.16 -3.91 8.39
CA ASN A 48 22.74 -4.74 7.25
C ASN A 48 23.41 -4.27 5.96
N PHE A 49 23.40 -2.96 5.69
CA PHE A 49 24.05 -2.39 4.50
C PHE A 49 25.55 -2.71 4.45
N LEU A 50 26.28 -2.48 5.54
CA LEU A 50 27.73 -2.76 5.60
C LEU A 50 28.06 -4.25 5.45
N ASP A 51 27.24 -5.14 6.02
CA ASP A 51 27.41 -6.59 5.87
C ASP A 51 27.13 -7.07 4.45
N CYS A 52 26.14 -6.47 3.78
CA CYS A 52 25.84 -6.74 2.38
C CYS A 52 26.95 -6.25 1.45
N LEU A 53 27.55 -5.09 1.72
CA LEU A 53 28.73 -4.62 0.97
C LEU A 53 29.89 -5.61 1.06
N LYS A 54 30.17 -6.12 2.27
CA LYS A 54 31.28 -7.07 2.51
C LYS A 54 31.00 -8.44 1.88
N SER A 55 29.79 -8.95 2.04
CA SER A 55 29.41 -10.30 1.58
C SER A 55 28.96 -10.35 0.12
N ARG A 56 28.70 -9.20 -0.49
CA ARG A 56 28.09 -9.05 -1.82
C ARG A 56 26.70 -9.69 -1.94
N LYS A 57 26.02 -9.88 -0.81
CA LYS A 57 24.60 -10.28 -0.77
C LYS A 57 23.69 -9.06 -0.95
N LEU A 58 22.44 -9.31 -1.30
CA LEU A 58 21.41 -8.27 -1.38
C LEU A 58 21.07 -7.74 0.03
N CYS A 59 20.83 -6.43 0.12
CA CYS A 59 20.27 -5.80 1.30
C CYS A 59 18.85 -6.29 1.57
N ASN A 60 18.37 -6.14 2.81
CA ASN A 60 16.98 -6.47 3.15
C ASN A 60 15.96 -5.66 2.34
N CYS A 61 16.31 -4.41 2.03
CA CYS A 61 15.62 -3.58 1.04
C CYS A 61 16.64 -3.30 -0.06
N ASP A 62 16.56 -4.07 -1.15
CA ASP A 62 17.37 -3.81 -2.32
C ASP A 62 16.83 -2.61 -3.12
N ILE A 63 17.54 -2.27 -4.20
CA ILE A 63 17.23 -1.09 -5.01
C ILE A 63 15.86 -1.16 -5.68
N GLU A 64 15.30 -2.36 -5.91
CA GLU A 64 13.98 -2.51 -6.53
C GLU A 64 12.86 -2.47 -5.50
N THR A 65 13.09 -3.06 -4.32
CA THR A 65 12.08 -3.17 -3.26
C THR A 65 11.63 -1.78 -2.78
N GLY A 66 12.58 -0.85 -2.62
CA GLY A 66 12.29 0.52 -2.17
C GLY A 66 11.28 1.24 -3.07
N PRO A 67 11.61 1.46 -4.37
CA PRO A 67 10.69 2.05 -5.34
C PRO A 67 9.36 1.29 -5.43
N ARG A 68 9.38 -0.04 -5.57
CA ARG A 68 8.15 -0.86 -5.71
C ARG A 68 7.19 -0.67 -4.53
N SER A 69 7.70 -0.63 -3.30
CA SER A 69 6.87 -0.40 -2.11
C SER A 69 6.33 1.03 -2.02
N THR A 70 7.11 2.01 -2.51
CA THR A 70 6.75 3.43 -2.47
C THR A 70 5.72 3.80 -3.54
N THR A 71 5.79 3.18 -4.72
CA THR A 71 4.95 3.47 -5.89
C THR A 71 3.46 3.46 -5.57
N ALA A 72 2.98 2.46 -4.82
CA ALA A 72 1.57 2.38 -4.45
C ALA A 72 1.08 3.59 -3.64
N THR A 73 1.92 4.08 -2.71
CA THR A 73 1.60 5.27 -1.90
C THR A 73 1.57 6.53 -2.75
N LEU A 74 2.51 6.68 -3.69
CA LEU A 74 2.55 7.80 -4.61
C LEU A 74 1.35 7.83 -5.55
N LEU A 75 0.97 6.69 -6.13
CA LEU A 75 -0.23 6.55 -6.95
C LEU A 75 -1.50 6.88 -6.15
N GLY A 76 -1.58 6.45 -4.89
CA GLY A 76 -2.65 6.83 -3.96
C GLY A 76 -2.77 8.34 -3.78
N ASN A 77 -1.64 9.03 -3.62
CA ASN A 77 -1.63 10.49 -3.52
C ASN A 77 -2.01 11.18 -4.84
N ILE A 78 -1.57 10.66 -5.98
CA ILE A 78 -1.92 11.19 -7.31
C ILE A 78 -3.42 11.08 -7.53
N THR A 79 -4.00 9.88 -7.40
CA THR A 79 -5.44 9.63 -7.58
C THR A 79 -6.31 10.51 -6.68
N LEU A 80 -5.87 10.74 -5.44
CA LEU A 80 -6.58 11.62 -4.52
C LEU A 80 -6.56 13.08 -4.97
N ARG A 81 -5.40 13.57 -5.43
CA ARG A 81 -5.22 14.97 -5.86
C ARG A 81 -5.93 15.26 -7.18
N THR A 82 -5.87 14.33 -8.13
CA THR A 82 -6.49 14.48 -9.45
C THR A 82 -7.97 14.16 -9.43
N LYS A 83 -8.46 13.49 -8.37
CA LYS A 83 -9.81 12.93 -8.31
C LYS A 83 -10.11 12.13 -9.58
N SER A 84 -9.15 11.30 -9.99
CA SER A 84 -9.25 10.43 -11.15
C SER A 84 -8.81 9.01 -10.80
N TYR A 85 -9.32 8.05 -11.58
CA TYR A 85 -8.85 6.68 -11.52
C TYR A 85 -7.58 6.56 -12.37
N VAL A 86 -6.52 5.98 -11.82
CA VAL A 86 -5.22 5.83 -12.49
C VAL A 86 -4.97 4.35 -12.75
N GLU A 87 -4.74 4.00 -14.02
CA GLU A 87 -4.24 2.69 -14.43
C GLU A 87 -2.71 2.71 -14.43
N TRP A 88 -2.10 1.70 -13.84
CA TRP A 88 -0.64 1.60 -13.66
C TRP A 88 -0.09 0.38 -14.39
N ASP A 89 0.85 0.62 -15.31
CA ASP A 89 1.70 -0.40 -15.89
C ASP A 89 2.95 -0.58 -15.01
N ALA A 90 2.97 -1.67 -14.23
CA ALA A 90 4.06 -1.98 -13.32
C ALA A 90 5.36 -2.45 -14.02
N VAL A 91 5.30 -2.81 -15.30
CA VAL A 91 6.48 -3.24 -16.07
C VAL A 91 7.23 -2.03 -16.60
N ASN A 92 6.52 -1.06 -17.16
CA ASN A 92 7.11 0.16 -17.72
C ASN A 92 7.11 1.35 -16.75
N GLU A 93 6.54 1.16 -15.56
CA GLU A 93 6.35 2.17 -14.52
C GLU A 93 5.66 3.44 -15.03
N LYS A 94 4.51 3.27 -15.69
CA LYS A 94 3.75 4.36 -16.33
C LYS A 94 2.27 4.36 -16.02
N ILE A 95 1.68 5.55 -16.03
CA ILE A 95 0.24 5.74 -16.05
C ILE A 95 -0.26 5.63 -17.49
N THR A 96 -1.22 4.75 -17.76
CA THR A 96 -1.64 4.41 -19.14
C THR A 96 -2.87 5.19 -19.62
N ASN A 97 -3.66 5.74 -18.70
CA ASN A 97 -4.96 6.34 -19.00
C ASN A 97 -5.02 7.87 -18.78
N HIS A 98 -3.91 8.49 -18.38
CA HIS A 98 -3.77 9.93 -18.13
C HIS A 98 -2.40 10.44 -18.63
N PRO A 99 -2.25 10.74 -19.94
CA PRO A 99 -0.97 11.17 -20.52
C PRO A 99 -0.45 12.50 -19.95
N GLU A 100 -1.32 13.33 -19.36
CA GLU A 100 -0.95 14.56 -18.66
C GLU A 100 -0.31 14.33 -17.28
N LEU A 101 -0.43 13.12 -16.73
CA LEU A 101 0.16 12.71 -15.44
C LEU A 101 1.44 11.87 -15.62
N ALA A 102 1.82 11.60 -16.87
CA ALA A 102 3.01 10.82 -17.24
C ALA A 102 4.30 11.65 -17.23
#